data_AF-A0A438F3B5-F1
#
_entry.id   AF-A0A438F3B5-F1
#
_cell.length_a   1.000
_cell.length_b   1.000
_cell.length_c   1.000
_cell.angle_alpha   90.00
_cell.angle_beta   90.00
_cell.angle_gamma   90.00
#
_symmetry.space_group_name_H-M   'P 1'
#
loop_
_entity.id
_entity.type
_entity.pdbx_description
1 polymer ?
#
loop_
_entity_poly.entity_id
_entity_poly.type
_entity_poly.pdbx_seq_one_letter_code
_entity_poly.pdbx_strand_id
1 'polypeptide(L)'
;MKHLTMAPIPSENGVEGDDEREEEEDDSEEEEEEEEVVEEEEEEEEEEPRLKYQRMGGSIPTLLSSDAACCIAIAERMIALGTHDGTVHILDLLGNQDCVMED
;
A
#
# COMPACT_ATOMS: atom_id res chain seq x y z
N MET A 1 -6.83 -29.00 -29.87
CA MET A 1 -5.83 -27.98 -29.47
C MET A 1 -6.64 -26.79 -28.98
N LYS A 2 -6.82 -26.67 -27.66
CA LYS A 2 -7.68 -25.63 -27.08
C LYS A 2 -6.91 -24.31 -27.17
N HIS A 3 -7.44 -23.35 -27.90
CA HIS A 3 -6.84 -22.02 -28.05
C HIS A 3 -7.15 -21.24 -26.77
N LEU A 4 -6.12 -20.87 -26.02
CA LEU A 4 -6.23 -20.03 -24.84
C LEU A 4 -6.31 -18.56 -25.29
N THR A 5 -7.50 -17.98 -25.25
CA THR A 5 -7.69 -16.54 -25.48
C THR A 5 -7.30 -15.77 -24.22
N MET A 6 -6.18 -15.04 -24.27
CA MET A 6 -5.80 -14.08 -23.23
C MET A 6 -6.69 -12.83 -23.32
N ALA A 7 -7.24 -12.39 -22.19
CA ALA A 7 -7.97 -11.14 -22.09
C ALA A 7 -7.02 -9.94 -22.26
N PRO A 8 -7.48 -8.81 -22.81
CA PRO A 8 -6.64 -7.63 -23.03
C PRO A 8 -6.31 -6.95 -21.70
N ILE A 9 -5.02 -6.69 -21.48
CA ILE A 9 -4.47 -5.91 -20.37
C ILE A 9 -4.73 -4.43 -20.72
N PRO A 10 -5.40 -3.62 -19.86
CA PRO A 10 -5.55 -2.19 -20.12
C PRO A 10 -4.19 -1.50 -19.96
N SER A 11 -3.73 -0.83 -21.02
CA SER A 11 -2.48 -0.08 -21.08
C SER A 11 -2.40 1.00 -20.01
N GLU A 12 -1.43 0.85 -19.12
CA GLU A 12 -0.84 1.91 -18.32
C GLU A 12 -0.07 2.89 -19.22
N ASN A 13 -0.34 4.19 -19.05
CA ASN A 13 0.48 5.26 -19.57
C ASN A 13 1.86 5.20 -18.88
N GLY A 14 2.90 4.82 -19.62
CA GLY A 14 4.27 4.78 -19.13
C GLY A 14 5.24 5.35 -20.16
N VAL A 15 5.68 6.58 -19.88
CA VAL A 15 6.93 7.26 -20.29
C VAL A 15 7.68 6.73 -21.54
N GLU A 16 7.67 7.51 -22.63
CA GLU A 16 8.64 7.37 -23.73
C GLU A 16 10.00 7.91 -23.23
N GLY A 17 10.83 7.01 -22.73
CA GLY A 17 12.24 7.25 -22.42
C GLY A 17 13.11 6.76 -23.56
N ASP A 18 13.47 7.69 -24.45
CA ASP A 18 14.55 7.55 -25.43
C ASP A 18 15.88 7.64 -24.68
N ASP A 19 16.57 6.51 -24.50
CA ASP A 19 17.94 6.46 -23.95
C ASP A 19 18.75 5.38 -24.68
N GLU A 20 19.27 5.77 -25.85
CA GLU A 20 20.26 5.01 -26.63
C GLU A 20 21.62 5.04 -25.89
N ARG A 21 21.96 3.96 -25.18
CA ARG A 21 23.30 3.79 -24.58
C ARG A 21 23.88 2.41 -24.94
N GLU A 22 24.67 2.36 -26.01
CA GLU A 22 25.62 1.27 -26.30
C GLU A 22 26.87 1.44 -25.43
N GLU A 23 27.19 0.47 -24.57
CA GLU A 23 28.58 0.23 -24.14
C GLU A 23 28.83 -1.29 -24.00
N GLU A 24 29.88 -1.73 -24.70
CA GLU A 24 30.38 -3.10 -24.87
C GLU A 24 31.32 -3.53 -23.71
N GLU A 25 31.40 -4.86 -23.55
CA GLU A 25 32.49 -5.72 -23.06
C GLU A 25 33.14 -5.50 -21.67
N ASP A 26 32.71 -6.38 -20.74
CA ASP A 26 33.50 -7.33 -19.92
C ASP A 26 35.04 -7.13 -19.86
N ASP A 27 35.53 -6.64 -18.72
CA ASP A 27 36.80 -7.07 -18.14
C ASP A 27 36.79 -6.75 -16.63
N SER A 28 36.94 -7.76 -15.78
CA SER A 28 37.09 -7.57 -14.33
C SER A 28 38.06 -8.63 -13.81
N GLU A 29 39.32 -8.20 -13.70
CA GLU A 29 40.42 -8.95 -13.12
C GLU A 29 40.13 -9.32 -11.65
N GLU A 30 40.44 -10.56 -11.30
CA GLU A 30 40.32 -11.13 -9.95
C GLU A 30 41.37 -10.48 -9.01
N GLU A 31 40.93 -9.66 -8.05
CA GLU A 31 41.75 -9.26 -6.89
C GLU A 31 41.29 -10.02 -5.64
N GLU A 32 42.14 -10.96 -5.19
CA GLU A 32 42.05 -11.65 -3.90
C GLU A 32 42.44 -10.69 -2.77
N GLU A 33 41.58 -10.44 -1.77
CA GLU A 33 42.05 -9.88 -0.49
C GLU A 33 41.14 -10.20 0.72
N GLU A 34 41.73 -11.00 1.61
CA GLU A 34 41.60 -11.11 3.08
C GLU A 34 40.20 -11.22 3.73
N GLU A 35 39.85 -12.46 4.11
CA GLU A 35 38.74 -12.78 5.02
C GLU A 35 39.04 -12.29 6.45
N GLU A 36 38.61 -11.07 6.80
CA GLU A 36 38.44 -10.68 8.19
C GLU A 36 37.26 -11.46 8.78
N VAL A 37 37.55 -12.36 9.74
CA VAL A 37 36.52 -13.06 10.52
C VAL A 37 35.88 -12.04 11.47
N VAL A 38 34.81 -11.41 11.00
CA VAL A 38 33.90 -10.66 11.85
C VAL A 38 33.19 -11.68 12.74
N GLU A 39 33.42 -11.64 14.06
CA GLU A 39 32.61 -12.39 15.01
C GLU A 39 31.18 -11.85 14.89
N GLU A 40 30.34 -12.58 14.16
CA GLU A 40 28.91 -12.35 14.07
C GLU A 40 28.32 -12.52 15.47
N GLU A 41 28.24 -11.42 16.22
CA GLU A 41 27.32 -11.34 17.35
C GLU A 41 25.93 -11.65 16.75
N GLU A 42 25.38 -12.82 17.11
CA GLU A 42 24.03 -13.24 16.74
C GLU A 42 23.04 -12.23 17.36
N GLU A 43 22.88 -11.07 16.73
CA GLU A 43 21.75 -10.18 16.93
C GLU A 43 20.53 -11.02 16.54
N GLU A 44 19.80 -11.53 17.53
CA GLU A 44 18.49 -12.15 17.32
C GLU A 44 17.62 -11.13 16.57
N GLU A 45 17.55 -11.25 15.24
CA GLU A 45 16.74 -10.36 14.40
C GLU A 45 15.29 -10.40 14.92
N GLU A 46 14.87 -9.33 15.60
CA GLU A 46 13.51 -9.21 16.10
C GLU A 46 12.55 -9.24 14.91
N GLU A 47 11.69 -10.27 14.83
CA GLU A 47 10.73 -10.39 13.73
C GLU A 47 9.79 -9.18 13.70
N GLU A 48 9.62 -8.58 12.51
CA GLU A 48 8.73 -7.43 12.32
C GLU A 48 7.30 -7.74 12.79
N PRO A 49 6.67 -6.86 13.59
CA PRO A 49 5.36 -7.12 14.17
C PRO A 49 4.27 -7.22 13.09
N ARG A 50 3.58 -8.36 13.04
CA ARG A 50 2.46 -8.57 12.12
C ARG A 50 1.14 -8.10 12.74
N LEU A 51 0.54 -7.07 12.16
CA LEU A 51 -0.76 -6.56 12.60
C LEU A 51 -1.92 -7.30 11.92
N LYS A 52 -2.93 -7.65 12.72
CA LYS A 52 -4.21 -8.15 12.19
C LYS A 52 -4.99 -6.98 11.62
N TYR A 53 -5.48 -7.12 10.40
CA TYR A 53 -6.39 -6.15 9.80
C TYR A 53 -7.74 -6.79 9.51
N GLN A 54 -8.79 -5.98 9.61
CA GLN A 54 -10.13 -6.32 9.19
C GLN A 54 -10.66 -5.16 8.36
N ARG A 55 -11.27 -5.46 7.21
CA ARG A 55 -11.95 -4.44 6.41
C ARG A 55 -13.19 -3.95 7.15
N MET A 56 -13.33 -2.63 7.23
CA MET A 56 -14.55 -1.99 7.73
C MET A 56 -15.73 -2.30 6.82
N GLY A 57 -16.86 -2.66 7.43
CA GLY A 57 -18.10 -2.97 6.74
C GLY A 57 -19.09 -1.80 6.82
N GLY A 58 -20.37 -2.15 6.97
CA GLY A 58 -21.45 -1.18 7.15
C GLY A 58 -21.58 -0.22 5.96
N SER A 59 -21.65 1.07 6.26
CA SER A 59 -21.87 2.15 5.29
C SER A 59 -20.59 2.60 4.58
N ILE A 60 -19.41 2.24 5.11
CA ILE A 60 -18.11 2.70 4.61
C ILE A 60 -17.88 2.42 3.11
N PRO A 61 -18.13 1.20 2.57
CA PRO A 61 -17.85 0.93 1.16
C PRO A 61 -18.67 1.79 0.20
N THR A 62 -19.94 2.03 0.54
CA THR A 62 -20.82 2.94 -0.22
C THR A 62 -20.39 4.38 -0.07
N LEU A 63 -20.04 4.83 1.14
CA LEU A 63 -19.59 6.19 1.41
C LEU A 63 -18.33 6.54 0.60
N LEU A 64 -17.33 5.65 0.66
CA LEU A 64 -16.05 5.83 -0.03
C LEU A 64 -16.12 5.56 -1.54
N SER A 65 -17.25 5.07 -2.03
CA SER A 65 -17.52 5.01 -3.47
C SER A 65 -18.03 6.33 -4.04
N SER A 66 -18.61 7.20 -3.19
CA SER A 66 -19.15 8.51 -3.60
C SER A 66 -18.19 9.66 -3.33
N ASP A 67 -17.45 9.63 -2.21
CA ASP A 67 -16.46 10.66 -1.88
C ASP A 67 -15.24 10.06 -1.16
N ALA A 68 -14.10 10.76 -1.19
CA ALA A 68 -12.88 10.33 -0.54
C ALA A 68 -12.82 10.78 0.93
N ALA A 69 -12.38 9.89 1.82
CA ALA A 69 -12.05 10.27 3.20
C ALA A 69 -10.81 11.17 3.23
N CYS A 70 -10.85 12.21 4.06
CA CYS A 70 -9.76 13.16 4.25
C CYS A 70 -9.13 13.08 5.66
N CYS A 71 -9.90 12.73 6.69
CA CYS A 71 -9.43 12.63 8.07
C CYS A 71 -10.21 11.58 8.88
N ILE A 72 -9.61 11.07 9.96
CA ILE A 72 -10.23 10.08 10.84
C ILE A 72 -9.85 10.34 12.31
N ALA A 73 -10.81 10.17 13.22
CA ALA A 73 -10.58 10.16 14.66
C ALA A 73 -11.32 8.98 15.30
N ILE A 74 -10.66 8.30 16.25
CA ILE A 74 -11.19 7.09 16.89
C ILE A 74 -11.39 7.37 18.38
N ALA A 75 -12.60 7.13 18.85
CA ALA A 75 -12.97 7.10 20.26
C ALA A 75 -13.20 5.65 20.72
N GLU A 76 -13.45 5.46 22.02
CA GLU A 76 -13.64 4.12 22.61
C GLU A 76 -14.75 3.29 21.93
N ARG A 77 -15.78 3.96 21.41
CA ARG A 77 -16.97 3.30 20.83
C ARG A 77 -17.44 3.85 19.50
N MET A 78 -16.76 4.87 18.97
CA MET A 78 -17.18 5.54 17.74
C MET A 78 -15.97 5.97 16.91
N ILE A 79 -16.18 6.10 15.61
CA ILE A 79 -15.23 6.59 14.62
C ILE A 79 -15.85 7.83 13.99
N ALA A 80 -15.11 8.94 13.97
CA ALA A 80 -15.45 10.10 13.17
C ALA A 80 -14.62 10.07 11.88
N LEU A 81 -15.29 10.07 10.73
CA LEU A 81 -14.67 10.06 9.41
C LEU A 81 -15.06 11.34 8.67
N GLY A 82 -14.07 12.17 8.35
CA GLY A 82 -14.27 13.34 7.50
C GLY A 82 -14.06 13.01 6.03
N THR A 83 -14.89 13.58 5.17
CA THR A 83 -14.82 13.45 3.71
C THR A 83 -14.42 14.78 3.05
N HIS A 84 -14.05 14.75 1.77
CA HIS A 84 -13.51 15.91 1.07
C HIS A 84 -14.59 16.97 0.75
N ASP A 85 -15.86 16.58 0.72
CA ASP A 85 -17.02 17.47 0.61
C ASP A 85 -17.30 18.30 1.87
N GLY A 86 -16.58 18.06 2.98
CA GLY A 86 -16.73 18.75 4.26
C GLY A 86 -17.65 18.05 5.26
N THR A 87 -18.19 16.89 4.91
CA THR A 87 -19.09 16.12 5.77
C THR A 87 -18.31 15.32 6.82
N VAL A 88 -18.86 15.21 8.04
CA VAL A 88 -18.31 14.35 9.10
C VAL A 88 -19.29 13.24 9.46
N HIS A 89 -18.89 11.99 9.19
CA HIS A 89 -19.67 10.79 9.47
C HIS A 89 -19.27 10.19 10.81
N ILE A 90 -20.22 10.04 11.73
CA ILE A 90 -20.03 9.31 12.99
C ILE A 90 -20.51 7.88 12.79
N LEU A 91 -19.60 6.93 13.05
CA LEU A 91 -19.78 5.51 12.78
C LEU A 91 -19.49 4.69 14.03
N ASP A 92 -20.10 3.52 14.14
CA ASP A 92 -19.66 2.50 15.10
C ASP A 92 -18.39 1.77 14.62
N LEU A 93 -17.85 0.88 15.47
CA LEU A 93 -16.64 0.11 15.15
C LEU A 93 -16.82 -0.91 14.01
N LEU A 94 -18.05 -1.16 13.56
CA LEU A 94 -18.35 -2.01 12.40
C LEU A 94 -18.51 -1.21 11.11
N GLY A 95 -18.53 0.12 11.20
CA GLY A 95 -18.72 1.05 10.08
C GLY A 95 -20.17 1.39 9.80
N ASN A 96 -21.10 1.14 10.73
CA ASN A 96 -22.48 1.59 10.61
C ASN A 96 -22.58 3.07 10.96
N GLN A 97 -23.26 3.86 10.13
CA GLN A 97 -23.40 5.29 10.34
C GLN A 97 -24.50 5.61 11.37
N ASP A 98 -24.13 6.27 12.46
CA ASP A 98 -25.04 6.72 13.51
C ASP A 98 -25.59 8.13 13.23
N CYS A 99 -24.71 9.06 12.85
CA CYS A 99 -25.10 10.42 12.48
C CYS A 99 -24.13 11.06 11.49
N VAL A 100 -24.59 12.13 10.85
CA VAL A 100 -23.83 12.94 9.91
C VAL A 100 -23.86 14.38 10.42
N MET A 101 -22.69 15.01 10.46
CA MET A 101 -22.56 16.44 10.76
C MET A 101 -22.18 17.17 9.48
N GLU A 102 -22.99 18.17 9.15
CA GLU A 102 -22.84 19.11 8.04
C GLU A 102 -22.96 20.52 8.64
N ASP A 103 -22.38 21.53 7.97
CA ASP A 103 -22.46 22.94 8.38
C ASP A 103 -23.87 23.55 8.32
#